data_AF-A0A6G1KND5-F1
#
_entry.id   AF-A0A6G1KND5-F1
#
_cell.length_a   1.000
_cell.length_b   1.000
_cell.length_c   1.000
_cell.angle_alpha   90.00
_cell.angle_beta   90.00
_cell.angle_gamma   90.00
#
_symmetry.space_group_name_H-M   'P 1'
#
loop_
_entity.id
_entity.type
_entity.pdbx_description
1 polymer ?
#
loop_
_entity_poly.entity_id
_entity_poly.type
_entity_poly.pdbx_seq_one_letter_code
_entity_poly.pdbx_strand_id
1 'polypeptide(L)'
;MPNTDLATLSTPPSCIADFCLIPLGTPTASVSKEVAEVQRILKRSGLEYSMHSAGTTVEGSWDDVMKIIGQCHALLHANGVVRIQSDIRVGSRTDKKQGMQDKVDAVTKLLAQDEDEDEDQGQEQGAKPGKTWSLLKNEDLATPPLEKSSTIGVGEEHPPVGHGHRRGNSIGIAQEH
;
A
#
# COMPACT_ATOMS: atom_id res chain seq x y z
N MET A 1 -2.49 -35.35 -19.07
CA MET A 1 -1.91 -34.00 -19.22
C MET A 1 -3.03 -32.99 -19.14
N PRO A 2 -2.90 -31.89 -18.39
CA PRO A 2 -3.87 -30.81 -18.48
C PRO A 2 -3.93 -30.29 -19.93
N ASN A 3 -5.11 -29.87 -20.35
CA ASN A 3 -5.30 -29.28 -21.67
C ASN A 3 -4.54 -27.94 -21.73
N THR A 4 -3.61 -27.82 -22.68
CA THR A 4 -2.77 -26.63 -22.89
C THR A 4 -3.26 -25.74 -24.02
N ASP A 5 -4.37 -26.11 -24.68
CA ASP A 5 -4.98 -25.29 -25.71
C ASP A 5 -5.68 -24.07 -25.09
N LEU A 6 -5.16 -22.88 -25.38
CA LEU A 6 -5.68 -21.61 -24.87
C LEU A 6 -7.10 -21.32 -25.33
N ALA A 7 -7.55 -21.87 -26.46
CA ALA A 7 -8.90 -21.64 -26.97
C ALA A 7 -9.97 -22.36 -26.13
N THR A 8 -9.59 -23.40 -25.39
CA THR A 8 -10.50 -24.27 -24.63
C THR A 8 -10.24 -24.25 -23.12
N LEU A 9 -9.15 -23.62 -22.68
CA LEU A 9 -8.82 -23.46 -21.27
C LEU A 9 -9.63 -22.31 -20.64
N SER A 10 -10.53 -22.64 -19.73
CA SER A 10 -11.34 -21.65 -19.01
C SER A 10 -10.57 -20.95 -17.88
N THR A 11 -10.91 -19.70 -17.62
CA THR A 11 -10.46 -18.96 -16.44
C THR A 11 -11.11 -19.51 -15.16
N PRO A 12 -10.54 -19.23 -13.97
CA PRO A 12 -11.15 -19.60 -12.70
C PRO A 12 -12.56 -19.00 -12.55
N PRO A 13 -13.52 -19.72 -11.94
CA PRO A 13 -14.90 -19.24 -11.81
C PRO A 13 -15.05 -18.01 -10.91
N SER A 14 -14.11 -17.80 -9.98
CA SER A 14 -14.10 -16.65 -9.07
C SER A 14 -12.68 -16.25 -8.68
N CYS A 15 -12.49 -14.97 -8.40
CA CYS A 15 -11.26 -14.46 -7.82
C CYS A 15 -11.51 -13.29 -6.88
N ILE A 16 -10.49 -13.01 -6.07
CA ILE A 16 -10.36 -11.77 -5.31
C ILE A 16 -9.12 -11.07 -5.84
N ALA A 17 -9.30 -9.84 -6.33
CA ALA A 17 -8.21 -9.02 -6.84
C ALA A 17 -8.08 -7.76 -6.00
N ASP A 18 -6.89 -7.52 -5.45
CA ASP A 18 -6.51 -6.21 -4.95
C ASP A 18 -5.76 -5.46 -6.04
N PHE A 19 -6.21 -4.26 -6.36
CA PHE A 19 -5.58 -3.45 -7.40
C PHE A 19 -5.33 -2.00 -6.98
N CYS A 20 -4.24 -1.44 -7.50
CA CYS A 20 -3.85 -0.05 -7.34
C CYS A 20 -3.68 0.59 -8.72
N LEU A 21 -4.38 1.70 -9.00
CA LEU A 21 -4.27 2.47 -10.23
C LEU A 21 -3.42 3.72 -9.99
N ILE A 22 -2.37 3.90 -10.79
CA ILE A 22 -1.40 4.99 -10.66
C ILE A 22 -1.38 5.77 -11.98
N PRO A 23 -2.14 6.87 -12.08
CA PRO A 23 -2.02 7.83 -13.19
C PRO A 23 -0.60 8.39 -13.26
N LEU A 24 -0.01 8.42 -14.45
CA LEU A 24 1.32 8.97 -14.71
C LEU A 24 1.24 10.16 -15.66
N GLY A 25 2.01 11.20 -15.36
CA GLY A 25 2.06 12.42 -16.18
C GLY A 25 0.87 13.36 -15.97
N THR A 26 0.18 13.26 -14.83
CA THR A 26 -0.83 14.25 -14.43
C THR A 26 -0.17 15.60 -14.12
N PRO A 27 -0.86 16.74 -14.34
CA PRO A 27 -0.30 18.07 -14.03
C PRO A 27 0.07 18.27 -12.56
N THR A 28 -0.52 17.47 -11.66
CA THR A 28 -0.30 17.52 -10.21
C THR A 28 -0.03 16.13 -9.66
N ALA A 29 0.63 16.05 -8.51
CA ALA A 29 0.87 14.79 -7.79
C ALA A 29 -0.39 14.19 -7.15
N SER A 30 -1.46 14.98 -6.98
CA SER A 30 -2.72 14.49 -6.43
C SER A 30 -3.49 13.68 -7.47
N VAL A 31 -3.96 12.50 -7.07
CA VAL A 31 -4.75 11.55 -7.90
C VAL A 31 -6.10 11.20 -7.27
N SER A 32 -6.53 11.94 -6.25
CA SER A 32 -7.74 11.62 -5.48
C SER A 32 -9.02 11.73 -6.32
N LYS A 33 -9.03 12.60 -7.33
CA LYS A 33 -10.16 12.75 -8.26
C LYS A 33 -10.34 11.49 -9.11
N GLU A 34 -9.25 10.96 -9.64
CA GLU A 34 -9.21 9.75 -10.45
C GLU A 34 -9.65 8.55 -9.62
N VAL A 35 -9.13 8.41 -8.40
CA VAL A 35 -9.56 7.36 -7.47
C VAL A 35 -11.05 7.47 -7.15
N ALA A 36 -11.59 8.68 -6.96
CA ALA A 36 -13.01 8.87 -6.72
C ALA A 36 -13.88 8.42 -7.92
N GLU A 37 -13.46 8.65 -9.16
CA GLU A 37 -14.17 8.14 -10.35
C GLU A 37 -14.17 6.60 -10.40
N VAL A 38 -13.03 5.99 -10.06
CA VAL A 38 -12.90 4.52 -9.96
C VAL A 38 -13.89 3.96 -8.93
N GLN A 39 -14.01 4.58 -7.76
CA GLN A 39 -14.98 4.14 -6.75
C GLN A 39 -16.43 4.28 -7.22
N ARG A 40 -16.75 5.30 -8.02
CA ARG A 40 -18.11 5.47 -8.56
C ARG A 40 -18.47 4.40 -9.58
N ILE A 41 -17.53 3.97 -10.44
CA ILE A 41 -17.81 2.90 -11.39
C ILE A 41 -17.90 1.53 -10.70
N LEU A 42 -17.06 1.27 -9.69
CA LEU A 42 -17.17 0.06 -8.85
C LEU A 42 -18.52 -0.02 -8.14
N LYS A 43 -19.01 1.10 -7.59
CA LYS A 43 -20.35 1.15 -7.00
C LYS A 43 -21.47 0.79 -7.99
N ARG A 44 -21.29 1.09 -9.28
CA ARG A 44 -22.27 0.79 -10.34
C ARG A 44 -22.15 -0.63 -10.90
N SER A 45 -21.00 -1.30 -10.72
CA SER A 45 -20.80 -2.65 -11.24
C SER A 45 -21.62 -3.71 -10.49
N GLY A 46 -21.95 -3.44 -9.23
CA GLY A 46 -22.63 -4.40 -8.35
C GLY A 46 -21.72 -5.51 -7.82
N LEU A 47 -20.41 -5.44 -8.11
CA LEU A 47 -19.42 -6.34 -7.50
C LEU A 47 -19.19 -5.97 -6.04
N GLU A 48 -18.79 -6.96 -5.25
CA GLU A 48 -18.36 -6.72 -3.88
C GLU A 48 -16.95 -6.10 -3.90
N TYR A 49 -16.77 -4.99 -3.19
CA TYR A 49 -15.51 -4.29 -3.14
C TYR A 49 -15.28 -3.58 -1.81
N SER A 50 -14.01 -3.40 -1.47
CA SER A 50 -13.57 -2.67 -0.28
C SER A 50 -12.36 -1.80 -0.62
N MET A 51 -12.48 -0.49 -0.37
CA MET A 51 -11.39 0.48 -0.58
C MET A 51 -10.54 0.61 0.69
N HIS A 52 -9.23 0.71 0.50
CA HIS A 52 -8.28 1.03 1.57
C HIS A 52 -7.23 2.02 1.06
N SER A 53 -6.27 2.39 1.92
CA SER A 53 -5.29 3.45 1.64
C SER A 53 -4.39 3.20 0.43
N ALA A 54 -4.19 1.94 0.04
CA ALA A 54 -3.22 1.53 -0.97
C ALA A 54 -3.87 0.96 -2.25
N GLY A 55 -5.20 0.90 -2.33
CA GLY A 55 -5.87 0.24 -3.43
C GLY A 55 -7.34 -0.05 -3.17
N THR A 56 -7.86 -0.98 -3.94
CA THR A 56 -9.22 -1.48 -3.78
C THR A 56 -9.23 -2.98 -4.05
N THR A 57 -9.79 -3.71 -3.10
CA THR A 57 -10.05 -5.13 -3.24
C THR A 57 -11.44 -5.31 -3.86
N VAL A 58 -11.54 -6.14 -4.89
CA VAL A 58 -12.80 -6.51 -5.57
C VAL A 58 -12.92 -8.03 -5.65
N GLU A 59 -14.13 -8.53 -5.51
CA GLU A 59 -14.46 -9.95 -5.58
C GLU A 59 -15.57 -10.21 -6.59
N GLY A 60 -15.45 -11.33 -7.33
CA GLY A 60 -16.44 -11.74 -8.30
C GLY A 60 -15.94 -12.86 -9.21
N SER A 61 -16.56 -12.99 -10.38
CA SER A 61 -16.04 -13.85 -11.44
C SER A 61 -14.71 -13.30 -11.97
N TRP A 62 -13.82 -14.17 -12.45
CA TRP A 62 -12.55 -13.73 -13.01
C TRP A 62 -12.75 -12.70 -14.13
N ASP A 63 -13.69 -12.97 -15.02
CA ASP A 63 -13.94 -12.14 -16.19
C ASP A 63 -14.55 -10.79 -15.79
N ASP A 64 -15.50 -10.75 -14.85
CA ASP A 64 -16.10 -9.49 -14.39
C ASP A 64 -15.10 -8.62 -13.64
N VAL A 65 -14.26 -9.23 -12.79
CA VAL A 65 -13.20 -8.54 -12.04
C VAL A 65 -12.16 -7.93 -12.99
N MET A 66 -11.63 -8.72 -13.93
CA MET A 66 -10.63 -8.19 -14.87
C MET A 66 -11.23 -7.16 -15.83
N LYS A 67 -12.50 -7.36 -16.22
CA LYS A 67 -13.25 -6.41 -17.05
C LYS A 67 -13.46 -5.08 -16.35
N ILE A 68 -13.89 -5.06 -15.07
CA ILE A 68 -14.12 -3.80 -14.36
C ILE A 68 -12.81 -3.04 -14.14
N ILE A 69 -11.70 -3.74 -13.87
CA ILE A 69 -10.38 -3.10 -13.78
C ILE A 69 -10.00 -2.45 -15.12
N GLY A 70 -10.19 -3.15 -16.25
CA GLY A 70 -9.98 -2.57 -17.57
C GLY A 70 -10.90 -1.38 -17.89
N GLN A 71 -12.15 -1.43 -17.43
CA GLN A 71 -13.09 -0.30 -17.56
C GLN A 71 -12.67 0.91 -16.72
N CYS A 72 -12.08 0.71 -15.55
CA CYS A 72 -11.47 1.80 -14.77
C CYS A 72 -10.34 2.49 -15.54
N HIS A 73 -9.47 1.73 -16.22
CA HIS A 73 -8.47 2.32 -17.12
C HIS A 73 -9.12 3.14 -18.24
N ALA A 74 -10.10 2.56 -18.93
CA ALA A 74 -10.79 3.23 -20.04
C ALA A 74 -11.46 4.54 -19.60
N LEU A 75 -12.09 4.54 -18.42
CA LEU A 75 -12.70 5.72 -17.82
C LEU A 75 -11.68 6.84 -17.56
N LEU A 76 -10.52 6.51 -16.99
CA LEU A 76 -9.48 7.48 -16.70
C LEU A 76 -8.83 8.01 -17.99
N HIS A 77 -8.64 7.17 -19.00
CA HIS A 77 -8.20 7.60 -20.32
C HIS A 77 -9.20 8.57 -20.96
N ALA A 78 -10.51 8.31 -20.87
CA ALA A 78 -11.54 9.23 -21.34
C ALA A 78 -11.51 10.59 -20.62
N ASN A 79 -11.01 10.63 -19.39
CA ASN A 79 -10.82 11.85 -18.60
C ASN A 79 -9.48 12.56 -18.86
N GLY A 80 -8.68 12.10 -19.83
CA GLY A 80 -7.44 12.74 -20.25
C GLY A 80 -6.17 12.21 -19.60
N VAL A 81 -6.25 11.14 -18.77
CA VAL A 81 -5.05 10.48 -18.25
C VAL A 81 -4.39 9.71 -19.40
N VAL A 82 -3.17 10.10 -19.78
CA VAL A 82 -2.49 9.50 -20.94
C VAL A 82 -1.91 8.13 -20.61
N ARG A 83 -1.41 7.95 -19.39
CA ARG A 83 -0.74 6.71 -18.97
C ARG A 83 -1.19 6.31 -17.56
N ILE A 84 -1.46 5.03 -17.39
CA ILE A 84 -1.84 4.44 -16.11
C ILE A 84 -0.97 3.21 -15.89
N GLN A 85 -0.30 3.15 -14.75
CA GLN A 85 0.33 1.93 -14.27
C GLN A 85 -0.59 1.29 -13.23
N SER A 86 -0.71 -0.03 -13.26
CA SER A 86 -1.50 -0.77 -12.28
C SER A 86 -0.69 -1.88 -11.65
N ASP A 87 -0.83 -2.03 -10.33
CA ASP A 87 -0.45 -3.24 -9.61
C ASP A 87 -1.72 -4.05 -9.33
N ILE A 88 -1.69 -5.35 -9.60
CA ILE A 88 -2.83 -6.24 -9.37
C ILE A 88 -2.31 -7.51 -8.70
N ARG A 89 -2.79 -7.78 -7.49
CA ARG A 89 -2.60 -9.05 -6.78
C ARG A 89 -3.91 -9.80 -6.80
N VAL A 90 -3.97 -10.88 -7.57
CA VAL A 90 -5.18 -11.69 -7.73
C VAL A 90 -4.96 -13.11 -7.21
N GLY A 91 -5.94 -13.60 -6.46
CA GLY A 91 -5.99 -14.97 -5.96
C GLY A 91 -7.26 -15.69 -6.41
N SER A 92 -7.11 -16.96 -6.77
CA SER A 92 -8.22 -17.89 -6.95
C SER A 92 -7.89 -19.19 -6.21
N ARG A 93 -8.92 -19.93 -5.81
CA ARG A 93 -8.77 -21.22 -5.12
C ARG A 93 -9.92 -22.14 -5.49
N THR A 94 -9.69 -23.45 -5.46
CA THR A 94 -10.68 -24.47 -5.86
C THR A 94 -11.13 -25.36 -4.70
N ASP A 95 -10.51 -25.22 -3.53
CA ASP A 95 -10.74 -26.08 -2.36
C ASP A 95 -11.90 -25.58 -1.48
N LYS A 96 -12.16 -24.27 -1.42
CA LYS A 96 -13.32 -23.68 -0.72
C LYS A 96 -13.74 -22.35 -1.34
N LYS A 97 -15.02 -22.01 -1.18
CA LYS A 97 -15.52 -20.65 -1.41
C LYS A 97 -15.18 -19.80 -0.18
N GLN A 98 -14.50 -18.69 -0.38
CA GLN A 98 -14.09 -17.78 0.68
C GLN A 98 -14.00 -16.37 0.10
N GLY A 99 -14.70 -15.42 0.73
CA GLY A 99 -14.69 -14.03 0.32
C GLY A 99 -13.55 -13.21 0.94
N MET A 100 -13.48 -11.93 0.58
CA MET A 100 -12.47 -11.01 1.13
C MET A 100 -12.65 -10.79 2.64
N GLN A 101 -13.90 -10.66 3.12
CA GLN A 101 -14.19 -10.46 4.54
C GLN A 101 -13.83 -11.70 5.36
N ASP A 102 -14.13 -12.91 4.87
CA ASP A 102 -13.77 -14.17 5.53
C ASP A 102 -12.26 -14.30 5.78
N LYS A 103 -11.42 -13.66 4.96
CA LYS A 103 -9.96 -13.66 5.16
C LYS A 103 -9.57 -12.77 6.35
N VAL A 104 -10.21 -11.61 6.47
CA VAL A 104 -9.99 -10.69 7.57
C VAL A 104 -10.50 -11.32 8.86
N ASP A 105 -11.73 -11.84 8.85
CA ASP A 105 -12.37 -12.45 10.02
C ASP A 105 -11.57 -13.65 10.56
N ALA A 106 -10.98 -14.46 9.67
CA ALA A 106 -10.14 -15.58 10.07
C ALA A 106 -8.90 -15.12 10.85
N VAL A 107 -8.27 -14.01 10.46
CA VAL A 107 -7.12 -13.45 11.17
C VAL A 107 -7.56 -12.77 12.45
N THR A 108 -8.64 -11.97 12.41
CA THR A 108 -9.18 -11.30 13.60
C THR A 108 -9.59 -12.29 14.69
N LYS A 109 -10.15 -13.44 14.31
CA LYS A 109 -10.47 -14.51 15.26
C LYS A 109 -9.24 -15.07 15.95
N LEU A 110 -8.13 -15.26 15.22
CA LEU A 110 -6.88 -15.75 15.81
C LEU A 110 -6.29 -14.71 16.78
N LEU A 111 -6.28 -13.44 16.38
CA LEU A 111 -5.79 -12.35 17.24
C LEU A 111 -6.59 -12.23 18.55
N ALA A 112 -7.91 -12.40 18.49
CA ALA A 112 -8.74 -12.40 19.71
C ALA A 112 -8.45 -13.59 20.63
N GLN A 113 -8.09 -14.75 20.08
CA GLN A 113 -7.72 -15.92 20.89
C GLN A 113 -6.39 -15.71 21.62
N ASP A 114 -5.42 -15.05 20.97
CA ASP A 114 -4.14 -14.70 21.58
C ASP A 114 -4.34 -13.75 22.79
N GLU A 115 -5.30 -12.82 22.70
CA GLU A 115 -5.64 -11.90 23.80
C GLU A 115 -6.29 -12.62 25.00
N ASP A 116 -7.19 -13.58 24.74
CA ASP A 116 -7.85 -14.35 25.80
C ASP A 116 -6.87 -15.28 26.57
N GLU A 117 -5.86 -15.85 25.89
CA GLU A 117 -4.84 -16.71 26.50
C GLU A 117 -3.86 -15.95 27.42
N ASP A 118 -3.63 -14.66 27.15
CA ASP A 118 -2.82 -13.78 27.99
C ASP A 118 -3.60 -13.32 29.25
N GLU A 119 -4.92 -13.19 29.17
CA GLU A 119 -5.78 -12.84 30.32
C GLU A 119 -5.98 -14.01 31.31
N ASP A 120 -6.10 -15.25 30.81
CA ASP A 120 -6.26 -16.45 31.66
C ASP A 120 -4.97 -16.80 32.43
N GLN A 121 -3.80 -16.57 31.80
CA GLN A 121 -2.49 -16.66 32.48
C GLN A 121 -2.28 -15.56 33.55
N GLY A 122 -3.09 -14.50 33.52
CA GLY A 122 -3.11 -13.44 34.53
C GLY A 122 -3.91 -13.79 35.79
N GLN A 123 -4.74 -14.85 35.79
CA GLN A 123 -5.58 -15.22 36.93
C GLN A 123 -5.09 -16.45 37.71
N GLU A 124 -4.11 -17.21 37.20
CA GLU A 124 -3.45 -18.30 37.94
C GLU A 124 -2.05 -17.93 38.47
N GLN A 125 -1.93 -16.78 39.16
CA GLN A 125 -0.80 -16.53 40.06
C GLN A 125 -1.28 -16.07 41.44
N GLY A 126 -1.90 -16.99 42.15
CA GLY A 126 -1.89 -17.00 43.61
C GLY A 126 -0.45 -17.08 44.13
N ALA A 127 0.10 -15.94 44.53
CA ALA A 127 1.21 -15.72 45.46
C ALA A 127 2.45 -16.64 45.35
N LYS A 128 3.52 -16.13 44.73
CA LYS A 128 4.90 -16.38 45.18
C LYS A 128 5.68 -15.07 45.25
N PRO A 129 6.30 -14.73 46.40
CA PRO A 129 7.05 -13.49 46.54
C PRO A 129 8.41 -13.62 45.84
N GLY A 130 8.76 -12.62 45.03
CA GLY A 130 10.12 -12.38 44.59
C GLY A 130 10.34 -12.52 43.09
N LYS A 131 10.21 -11.39 42.39
CA LYS A 131 11.17 -10.88 41.40
C LYS A 131 10.64 -9.55 40.87
N THR A 132 11.10 -8.48 41.50
CA THR A 132 10.92 -7.09 41.03
C THR A 132 11.76 -6.88 39.78
N TRP A 133 11.11 -6.71 38.62
CA TRP A 133 11.71 -6.03 37.49
C TRP A 133 11.26 -4.56 37.54
N SER A 134 12.09 -3.72 38.15
CA SER A 134 11.91 -2.27 38.07
C SER A 134 12.34 -1.82 36.68
N LEU A 135 11.37 -1.64 35.78
CA LEU A 135 11.56 -0.87 34.55
C LEU A 135 11.71 0.60 34.96
N LEU A 136 12.94 1.10 34.88
CA LEU A 136 13.28 2.51 34.99
C LEU A 136 12.52 3.28 33.91
N LYS A 137 11.57 4.11 34.33
CA LYS A 137 11.03 5.19 33.50
C LYS A 137 12.16 6.18 33.23
N ASN A 138 12.60 6.27 31.97
CA ASN A 138 13.32 7.44 31.50
C ASN A 138 12.28 8.50 31.11
N GLU A 139 11.75 9.18 32.12
CA GLU A 139 11.13 10.49 31.97
C GLU A 139 12.04 11.44 32.74
N ASP A 140 12.87 12.19 32.02
CA ASP A 140 13.44 13.51 32.40
C ASP A 140 14.69 13.81 31.54
N LEU A 141 14.47 14.31 30.32
CA LEU A 141 15.42 15.19 29.66
C LEU A 141 14.73 16.51 29.38
N ALA A 142 14.60 17.31 30.44
CA ALA A 142 14.39 18.74 30.32
C ALA A 142 15.60 19.34 29.58
N THR A 143 15.36 19.91 28.41
CA THR A 143 16.35 20.74 27.70
C THR A 143 16.53 22.07 28.46
N PRO A 144 17.74 22.44 28.89
CA PRO A 144 17.99 23.78 29.42
C PRO A 144 18.05 24.83 28.29
N PRO A 145 17.65 26.09 28.56
CA PRO A 145 17.61 27.15 27.56
C PRO A 145 19.00 27.72 27.26
N LEU A 146 19.26 28.04 25.98
CA LEU A 146 20.49 28.72 25.55
C LEU A 146 20.35 30.23 25.74
N GLU A 147 21.07 30.78 26.72
CA GLU A 147 21.36 32.22 26.81
C GLU A 147 22.66 32.59 26.08
N LYS A 148 22.48 33.45 25.09
CA LYS A 148 23.32 34.54 24.54
C LYS A 148 24.72 34.77 25.15
N SER A 149 25.74 34.78 24.29
CA SER A 149 26.94 35.60 24.46
C SER A 149 27.55 35.98 23.10
N SER A 150 28.18 37.15 23.05
CA SER A 150 28.37 38.00 21.88
C SER A 150 29.80 37.97 21.31
N THR A 151 29.91 38.26 20.00
CA THR A 151 31.00 38.97 19.29
C THR A 151 32.33 38.20 19.20
N ILE A 152 32.96 38.04 18.01
CA ILE A 152 33.74 39.05 17.27
C ILE A 152 33.87 38.63 15.78
N GLY A 153 33.87 39.63 14.87
CA GLY A 153 34.06 39.52 13.40
C GLY A 153 35.41 38.91 12.98
N VAL A 154 35.69 38.67 11.69
CA VAL A 154 35.98 39.65 10.62
C VAL A 154 35.88 38.96 9.25
N GLY A 155 35.49 39.67 8.18
CA GLY A 155 36.06 39.46 6.84
C GLY A 155 35.08 39.30 5.68
N GLU A 156 34.86 40.39 4.94
CA GLU A 156 34.35 40.42 3.56
C GLU A 156 35.22 39.58 2.61
N GLU A 157 34.61 38.98 1.57
CA GLU A 157 34.89 39.30 0.15
C GLU A 157 34.07 38.41 -0.83
N HIS A 158 33.76 39.01 -1.98
CA HIS A 158 32.89 38.54 -3.07
C HIS A 158 33.49 37.40 -3.94
N PRO A 159 32.67 36.73 -4.80
CA PRO A 159 33.11 35.56 -5.57
C PRO A 159 33.72 35.93 -6.94
N PRO A 160 34.44 34.98 -7.58
CA PRO A 160 34.09 34.72 -8.97
C PRO A 160 34.08 33.24 -9.41
N VAL A 161 33.38 33.08 -10.53
CA VAL A 161 33.12 31.94 -11.42
C VAL A 161 34.33 31.06 -11.76
N GLY A 162 34.13 29.75 -11.90
CA GLY A 162 35.11 28.85 -12.52
C GLY A 162 34.58 27.44 -12.84
N HIS A 163 34.61 27.08 -14.11
CA HIS A 163 34.20 25.81 -14.72
C HIS A 163 34.97 24.57 -14.21
N GLY A 164 34.36 23.37 -14.33
CA GLY A 164 35.14 22.18 -14.72
C GLY A 164 34.76 20.82 -14.14
N HIS A 165 34.10 20.01 -14.97
CA HIS A 165 34.39 18.59 -15.23
C HIS A 165 33.92 17.44 -14.29
N ARG A 166 33.05 16.63 -14.90
CA ARG A 166 32.93 15.15 -14.93
C ARG A 166 32.75 14.35 -13.63
N ARG A 167 31.62 13.63 -13.61
CA ARG A 167 31.45 12.15 -13.65
C ARG A 167 29.94 11.93 -13.83
N GLY A 168 29.40 11.32 -14.88
CA GLY A 168 29.71 9.99 -15.39
C GLY A 168 28.76 8.99 -14.73
N ASN A 169 27.52 8.87 -15.23
CA ASN A 169 26.80 7.59 -15.23
C ASN A 169 25.70 7.60 -16.30
N SER A 170 26.02 7.03 -17.44
CA SER A 170 25.12 6.70 -18.53
C SER A 170 24.56 5.30 -18.30
N ILE A 171 23.26 5.19 -18.07
CA ILE A 171 22.49 3.97 -18.34
C ILE A 171 21.45 4.36 -19.38
N GLY A 172 21.80 4.08 -20.64
CA GLY A 172 20.86 4.14 -21.75
C GLY A 172 20.01 2.87 -21.74
N ILE A 173 18.69 3.04 -21.78
CA ILE A 173 17.79 1.99 -22.25
C ILE A 173 17.34 2.45 -23.63
N ALA A 174 17.79 1.70 -24.63
CA ALA A 174 17.40 1.84 -26.02
C ALA A 174 15.88 1.60 -26.14
N GLN A 175 15.24 2.43 -26.95
CA GLN A 175 13.85 2.26 -27.35
C GLN A 175 13.91 1.92 -28.85
N GLU A 176 13.54 0.69 -29.20
CA GLU A 176 13.34 0.26 -30.58
C GLU A 176 11.88 0.51 -30.98
N HIS A 177 11.77 1.19 -32.14
CA HIS A 177 10.64 1.42 -33.06
C HIS A 177 9.44 2.27 -32.61
#